data_AF-A0A6S6SWN6-F1
#
_entry.id   AF-A0A6S6SWN6-F1
#
_cell.length_a   1.000
_cell.length_b   1.000
_cell.length_c   1.000
_cell.angle_alpha   90.00
_cell.angle_beta   90.00
_cell.angle_gamma   90.00
#
_symmetry.space_group_name_H-M   'P 1'
#
loop_
_entity.id
_entity.type
_entity.pdbx_description
1 polymer ?
#
loop_
_entity_poly.entity_id
_entity_poly.type
_entity_poly.pdbx_seq_one_letter_code
_entity_poly.pdbx_strand_id
1 'polypeptide(L)'
;MKLSNFAVASLTTLLLVGCGSSSSTSTSVDLTSSLDLPDEKTFIFFDNESSDQYLYNTTSDTNTDMNNDDNATYNMTGKTGKLIRWDHETAAGVDQKIVMLNYDFDINNGDLTYNDFQYLGHFHEEDNVNTFASHSNEEFDPEVSSDGKKAALVSLNTHLKEQEEVREEIAEALPSTEELCNFYVFEHAHEEESTTEEEHEEAAHIALTKSGKVYVYHEEEGEEALKQEGTAFALEGVSTCEEDRSSIVKASDYGVYIFSAESQTLYLVDSHGEDFHQHSKWTGSKFLPTNFSPTEFVGIGESDDEDDHDHD
;
A
#
# COMPACT_ATOMS: atom_id res chain seq x y z
N MET A 1 3.07 45.42 50.53
CA MET A 1 4.53 45.19 50.51
C MET A 1 4.82 43.88 51.21
N LYS A 2 5.09 42.81 50.47
CA LYS A 2 5.51 41.51 51.00
C LYS A 2 6.95 41.28 50.56
N LEU A 3 7.83 41.11 51.54
CA LEU A 3 9.24 40.79 51.34
C LEU A 3 9.41 39.29 51.09
N SER A 4 10.29 39.05 50.13
CA SER A 4 10.89 37.80 49.67
C SER A 4 11.51 36.93 50.77
N ASN A 5 11.44 35.62 50.58
CA ASN A 5 12.49 34.70 51.03
C ASN A 5 12.82 33.73 49.89
N PHE A 6 14.05 33.87 49.38
CA PHE A 6 14.74 32.92 48.52
C PHE A 6 15.20 31.72 49.36
N ALA A 7 15.00 30.51 48.87
CA ALA A 7 15.71 29.31 49.34
C ALA A 7 16.49 28.73 48.15
N VAL A 8 17.80 28.59 48.35
CA VAL A 8 18.77 28.04 47.40
C VAL A 8 19.44 26.82 48.05
N ALA A 9 19.67 25.82 47.20
CA ALA A 9 20.63 24.71 47.27
C ALA A 9 20.37 23.52 48.22
N SER A 10 20.37 22.32 47.65
CA SER A 10 21.64 21.61 47.38
C SER A 10 21.46 20.42 46.44
N LEU A 11 22.25 20.42 45.35
CA LEU A 11 22.57 19.25 44.55
C LEU A 11 23.41 18.28 45.40
N THR A 12 23.05 17.00 45.38
CA THR A 12 23.96 15.94 45.83
C THR A 12 24.28 15.06 44.62
N THR A 13 25.49 15.27 44.09
CA THR A 13 26.12 14.42 43.08
C THR A 13 26.68 13.19 43.78
N LEU A 14 26.17 11.99 43.49
CA LEU A 14 26.86 10.74 43.79
C LEU A 14 27.56 10.22 42.53
N LEU A 15 28.88 10.39 42.51
CA LEU A 15 29.79 9.68 41.64
C LEU A 15 30.07 8.30 42.26
N LEU A 16 29.67 7.23 41.58
CA LEU A 16 30.18 5.89 41.81
C LEU A 16 31.02 5.48 40.60
N VAL A 17 32.33 5.55 40.77
CA VAL A 17 33.33 4.99 39.85
C VAL A 17 33.74 3.64 40.44
N GLY A 18 33.35 2.56 39.77
CA GLY A 18 33.82 1.19 40.02
C GLY A 18 34.55 0.69 38.78
N CYS A 19 35.81 0.32 38.94
CA CYS A 19 36.73 -0.10 37.89
C CYS A 19 36.58 -1.61 37.63
N GLY A 20 36.38 -1.99 36.36
CA GLY A 20 36.99 -3.16 35.73
C GLY A 20 36.45 -4.56 36.07
N SER A 21 35.66 -5.12 35.16
CA SER A 21 36.02 -6.42 34.55
C SER A 21 35.29 -6.59 33.22
N SER A 22 36.06 -6.96 32.21
CA SER A 22 35.66 -7.07 30.82
C SER A 22 34.84 -8.35 30.57
N SER A 23 33.62 -8.20 30.07
CA SER A 23 32.98 -9.17 29.19
C SER A 23 32.08 -8.41 28.23
N SER A 24 32.47 -8.38 26.96
CA SER A 24 31.70 -7.87 25.85
C SER A 24 30.46 -8.73 25.67
N THR A 25 29.36 -8.32 26.30
CA THR A 25 28.03 -8.74 25.89
C THR A 25 27.57 -7.69 24.90
N SER A 26 27.77 -7.96 23.62
CA SER A 26 26.96 -7.36 22.57
C SER A 26 25.52 -7.76 22.91
N THR A 27 24.77 -6.83 23.49
CA THR A 27 23.31 -6.93 23.50
C THR A 27 22.92 -6.77 22.04
N SER A 28 22.86 -7.90 21.33
CA SER A 28 22.00 -8.02 20.16
C SER A 28 20.64 -7.56 20.66
N VAL A 29 20.20 -6.41 20.18
CA VAL A 29 18.80 -6.06 20.23
C VAL A 29 18.14 -7.16 19.39
N ASP A 30 17.52 -8.09 20.08
CA ASP A 30 16.71 -9.14 19.49
C ASP A 30 15.54 -8.38 18.83
N LEU A 31 15.66 -8.11 17.53
CA LEU A 31 14.62 -7.53 16.68
C LEU A 31 13.52 -8.57 16.37
N THR A 32 13.43 -9.66 17.11
CA THR A 32 12.51 -10.78 16.86
C THR A 32 11.13 -10.57 17.48
N SER A 33 10.69 -9.32 17.70
CA SER A 33 9.25 -9.09 17.73
C SER A 33 8.81 -9.10 16.27
N SER A 34 8.49 -10.29 15.75
CA SER A 34 7.92 -10.40 14.40
C SER A 34 6.80 -9.38 14.29
N LEU A 35 6.81 -8.62 13.21
CA LEU A 35 5.69 -7.76 12.91
C LEU A 35 4.50 -8.67 12.67
N ASP A 36 3.44 -8.49 13.45
CA ASP A 36 2.18 -9.22 13.32
C ASP A 36 1.40 -8.73 12.07
N LEU A 37 2.12 -8.59 10.96
CA LEU A 37 1.56 -8.32 9.63
C LEU A 37 1.24 -9.69 9.02
N PRO A 38 0.04 -9.88 8.46
CA PRO A 38 -0.26 -11.05 7.65
C PRO A 38 0.83 -11.35 6.61
N ASP A 39 1.17 -12.63 6.49
CA ASP A 39 2.17 -13.14 5.56
C ASP A 39 1.71 -12.94 4.08
N GLU A 40 2.58 -13.32 3.14
CA GLU A 40 2.27 -13.44 1.70
C GLU A 40 2.05 -12.12 0.96
N LYS A 41 2.52 -11.00 1.53
CA LYS A 41 2.56 -9.71 0.86
C LYS A 41 3.98 -9.22 0.67
N THR A 42 4.21 -8.63 -0.49
CA THR A 42 5.39 -7.85 -0.79
C THR A 42 4.98 -6.40 -0.98
N PHE A 43 5.49 -5.55 -0.10
CA PHE A 43 5.26 -4.12 -0.10
C PHE A 43 6.42 -3.39 -0.76
N ILE A 44 6.11 -2.42 -1.60
CA ILE A 44 7.08 -1.50 -2.17
C ILE A 44 6.82 -0.11 -1.63
N PHE A 45 7.86 0.49 -1.08
CA PHE A 45 7.86 1.84 -0.54
C PHE A 45 8.82 2.70 -1.33
N PHE A 46 8.38 3.90 -1.72
CA PHE A 46 9.20 4.83 -2.48
C PHE A 46 9.14 6.24 -1.87
N ASP A 47 10.28 6.91 -1.85
CA ASP A 47 10.39 8.30 -1.40
C ASP A 47 10.67 9.22 -2.60
N ASN A 48 9.69 10.04 -2.97
CA ASN A 48 9.80 11.02 -4.06
C ASN A 48 10.86 12.11 -3.78
N GLU A 49 11.28 12.34 -2.53
CA GLU A 49 12.31 13.35 -2.20
C GLU A 49 13.74 12.83 -2.44
N SER A 50 14.03 11.59 -2.05
CA SER A 50 15.36 10.96 -2.17
C SER A 50 15.52 10.07 -3.41
N SER A 51 14.39 9.61 -3.96
CA SER A 51 14.30 8.54 -4.96
C SER A 51 14.78 7.16 -4.47
N ASP A 52 14.83 6.97 -3.15
CA ASP A 52 15.12 5.67 -2.54
C ASP A 52 13.86 4.79 -2.57
N GLN A 53 14.07 3.48 -2.74
CA GLN A 53 13.02 2.48 -2.81
C GLN A 53 13.38 1.24 -2.01
N TYR A 54 12.41 0.74 -1.25
CA TYR A 54 12.56 -0.48 -0.47
C TYR A 54 11.41 -1.43 -0.74
N LEU A 55 11.75 -2.71 -0.88
CA LEU A 55 10.83 -3.82 -0.86
C LEU A 55 10.80 -4.37 0.57
N TYR A 56 9.62 -4.68 1.11
CA TYR A 56 9.45 -5.39 2.37
C TYR A 56 8.56 -6.61 2.16
N ASN A 57 9.07 -7.80 2.47
CA ASN A 57 8.33 -9.06 2.38
C ASN A 57 7.80 -9.41 3.78
N THR A 58 6.47 -9.57 3.91
CA THR A 58 5.83 -9.82 5.21
C THR A 58 6.14 -11.21 5.74
N THR A 59 6.23 -12.23 4.87
CA THR A 59 6.53 -13.62 5.24
C THR A 59 7.93 -13.78 5.85
N SER A 60 8.95 -13.14 5.24
CA SER A 60 10.33 -13.25 5.72
C SER A 60 10.69 -12.18 6.75
N ASP A 61 9.84 -11.18 6.97
CA ASP A 61 10.11 -9.99 7.81
C ASP A 61 11.45 -9.34 7.45
N THR A 62 11.66 -9.13 6.14
CA THR A 62 12.90 -8.55 5.60
C THR A 62 12.60 -7.40 4.66
N ASN A 63 13.37 -6.32 4.79
CA ASN A 63 13.46 -5.28 3.77
C ASN A 63 14.70 -5.47 2.88
N THR A 64 14.54 -5.07 1.62
CA THR A 64 15.55 -5.08 0.57
C THR A 64 15.63 -3.69 -0.05
N ASP A 65 16.83 -3.14 -0.14
CA ASP A 65 17.11 -1.89 -0.85
C ASP A 65 17.10 -2.15 -2.37
N MET A 66 16.07 -1.64 -3.05
CA MET A 66 15.88 -1.88 -4.49
C MET A 66 16.81 -1.02 -5.37
N ASN A 67 17.45 0.00 -4.82
CA ASN A 67 18.41 0.82 -5.57
C ASN A 67 19.80 0.16 -5.63
N ASN A 68 20.09 -0.78 -4.74
CA ASN A 68 21.41 -1.40 -4.58
C ASN A 68 21.44 -2.94 -4.73
N ASP A 69 20.30 -3.61 -4.90
CA ASP A 69 20.23 -5.06 -5.09
C ASP A 69 20.34 -5.46 -6.57
N ASP A 70 21.47 -6.08 -6.95
CA ASP A 70 21.76 -6.59 -8.29
C ASP A 70 20.66 -7.52 -8.87
N ASN A 71 19.79 -8.11 -8.03
CA ASN A 71 18.75 -9.06 -8.45
C ASN A 71 17.34 -8.47 -8.59
N ALA A 72 17.04 -7.36 -7.90
CA ALA A 72 15.70 -6.73 -7.88
C ALA A 72 15.68 -5.32 -8.49
N THR A 73 16.83 -4.85 -9.00
CA THR A 73 17.06 -3.45 -9.36
C THR A 73 16.19 -2.93 -10.51
N TYR A 74 15.41 -1.89 -10.19
CA TYR A 74 15.28 -0.74 -11.08
C TYR A 74 15.79 0.50 -10.34
N ASN A 75 16.98 0.98 -10.73
CA ASN A 75 17.59 2.11 -10.05
C ASN A 75 16.75 3.39 -10.28
N MET A 76 16.12 3.86 -9.21
CA MET A 76 15.24 5.03 -9.23
C MET A 76 15.96 6.35 -8.94
N THR A 77 17.29 6.36 -8.75
CA THR A 77 18.06 7.56 -8.37
C THR A 77 17.72 8.77 -9.25
N GLY A 78 17.23 9.85 -8.62
CA GLY A 78 16.90 11.11 -9.29
C GLY A 78 15.58 11.09 -10.07
N LYS A 79 14.74 10.08 -9.86
CA LYS A 79 13.40 9.96 -10.44
C LYS A 79 12.32 10.20 -9.39
N THR A 80 11.13 10.54 -9.85
CA THR A 80 9.91 10.65 -9.06
C THR A 80 8.80 9.88 -9.76
N GLY A 81 7.76 9.51 -9.05
CA GLY A 81 6.66 8.75 -9.62
C GLY A 81 5.53 8.48 -8.66
N LYS A 82 4.48 7.87 -9.20
CA LYS A 82 3.31 7.36 -8.48
C LYS A 82 3.26 5.85 -8.62
N LEU A 83 3.10 5.14 -7.52
CA LEU A 83 2.98 3.69 -7.53
C LEU A 83 1.51 3.29 -7.67
N ILE A 84 1.22 2.42 -8.64
CA ILE A 84 -0.10 1.79 -8.75
C ILE A 84 0.04 0.27 -8.75
N ARG A 85 -0.98 -0.40 -8.21
CA ARG A 85 -1.22 -1.83 -8.43
C ARG A 85 -2.07 -1.99 -9.69
N TRP A 86 -1.74 -3.00 -10.49
CA TRP A 86 -2.53 -3.41 -11.62
C TRP A 86 -2.70 -4.92 -11.57
N ASP A 87 -3.93 -5.37 -11.38
CA ASP A 87 -4.33 -6.76 -11.44
C ASP A 87 -4.60 -7.10 -12.91
N HIS A 88 -3.56 -7.61 -13.59
CA HIS A 88 -3.62 -7.87 -15.02
C HIS A 88 -4.28 -9.21 -15.28
N GLU A 89 -5.54 -9.18 -15.71
CA GLU A 89 -6.25 -10.37 -16.14
C GLU A 89 -5.60 -11.00 -17.38
N THR A 90 -5.24 -12.28 -17.26
CA THR A 90 -4.72 -13.08 -18.36
C THR A 90 -5.52 -14.37 -18.50
N ALA A 91 -5.31 -15.09 -19.60
CA ALA A 91 -5.90 -16.41 -19.78
C ALA A 91 -5.42 -17.46 -18.75
N ALA A 92 -4.36 -17.15 -17.98
CA ALA A 92 -3.82 -18.01 -16.94
C ALA A 92 -4.29 -17.63 -15.53
N GLY A 93 -5.02 -16.52 -15.38
CA GLY A 93 -5.39 -15.95 -14.08
C GLY A 93 -4.99 -14.48 -13.96
N VAL A 94 -5.09 -13.95 -12.75
CA VAL A 94 -4.74 -12.57 -12.41
C VAL A 94 -3.26 -12.50 -12.06
N ASP A 95 -2.52 -11.65 -12.77
CA ASP A 95 -1.11 -11.39 -12.54
C ASP A 95 -0.96 -10.01 -11.89
N GLN A 96 -0.53 -9.97 -10.63
CA GLN A 96 -0.43 -8.72 -9.86
C GLN A 96 0.85 -7.96 -10.22
N LYS A 97 0.67 -6.74 -10.71
CA LYS A 97 1.76 -5.89 -11.21
C LYS A 97 1.81 -4.59 -10.44
N ILE A 98 3.01 -4.04 -10.37
CA ILE A 98 3.27 -2.68 -9.90
C ILE A 98 3.73 -1.86 -11.09
N VAL A 99 3.14 -0.69 -11.28
CA VAL A 99 3.62 0.27 -12.29
C VAL A 99 4.03 1.56 -11.57
N MET A 100 5.26 2.01 -11.82
CA MET A 100 5.72 3.32 -11.38
C MET A 100 5.49 4.33 -12.49
N LEU A 101 4.36 5.03 -12.43
CA LEU A 101 4.00 6.08 -13.37
C LEU A 101 4.88 7.31 -13.16
N ASN A 102 5.06 8.12 -14.20
CA ASN A 102 5.63 9.45 -14.03
C ASN A 102 4.74 10.26 -13.10
N TYR A 103 5.36 11.07 -12.24
CA TYR A 103 4.64 11.79 -11.19
C TYR A 103 3.54 12.73 -11.72
N ASP A 104 3.74 13.31 -12.89
CA ASP A 104 2.80 14.23 -13.53
C ASP A 104 1.86 13.57 -14.56
N PHE A 105 1.89 12.23 -14.67
CA PHE A 105 0.97 11.53 -15.56
C PHE A 105 -0.49 11.67 -15.08
N ASP A 106 -1.38 11.85 -16.05
CA ASP A 106 -2.83 11.98 -15.87
C ASP A 106 -3.52 11.36 -17.09
N ILE A 107 -4.28 10.28 -16.86
CA ILE A 107 -4.97 9.51 -17.89
C ILE A 107 -6.01 10.35 -18.64
N ASN A 108 -6.53 11.42 -18.02
CA ASN A 108 -7.47 12.33 -18.66
C ASN A 108 -6.83 13.21 -19.75
N ASN A 109 -5.50 13.34 -19.73
CA ASN A 109 -4.75 14.09 -20.74
C ASN A 109 -4.31 13.23 -21.94
N GLY A 110 -4.55 11.92 -21.88
CA GLY A 110 -4.29 10.98 -22.96
C GLY A 110 -3.83 9.62 -22.46
N ASP A 111 -3.87 8.64 -23.37
CA ASP A 111 -3.42 7.28 -23.10
C ASP A 111 -1.93 7.25 -22.72
N LEU A 112 -1.63 6.45 -21.70
CA LEU A 112 -0.30 6.09 -21.27
C LEU A 112 0.50 5.48 -22.42
N THR A 113 1.71 6.01 -22.62
CA THR A 113 2.72 5.47 -23.54
C THR A 113 3.94 4.98 -22.75
N TYR A 114 4.90 4.37 -23.46
CA TYR A 114 6.16 3.94 -22.84
C TYR A 114 6.99 5.09 -22.24
N ASN A 115 6.72 6.36 -22.56
CA ASN A 115 7.42 7.49 -21.95
C ASN A 115 6.81 7.93 -20.62
N ASP A 116 5.63 7.42 -20.26
CA ASP A 116 4.81 7.94 -19.17
C ASP A 116 4.95 7.14 -17.86
N PHE A 117 5.83 6.14 -17.84
CA PHE A 117 6.17 5.37 -16.65
C PHE A 117 7.65 5.01 -16.63
N GLN A 118 8.14 4.63 -15.46
CA GLN A 118 9.55 4.31 -15.20
C GLN A 118 9.80 2.81 -15.37
N TYR A 119 9.01 1.99 -14.67
CA TYR A 119 9.12 0.54 -14.75
C TYR A 119 7.77 -0.12 -14.45
N LEU A 120 7.69 -1.40 -14.83
CA LEU A 120 6.62 -2.32 -14.42
C LEU A 120 7.27 -3.52 -13.72
N GLY A 121 6.90 -3.76 -12.47
CA GLY A 121 7.41 -4.87 -11.64
C GLY A 121 6.34 -5.91 -11.38
N HIS A 122 6.73 -7.19 -11.34
CA HIS A 122 5.85 -8.32 -11.02
C HIS A 122 6.69 -9.54 -10.65
N PHE A 123 6.04 -10.56 -10.08
CA PHE A 123 6.70 -11.81 -9.75
C PHE A 123 6.89 -12.70 -10.98
N HIS A 124 8.06 -13.32 -11.08
CA HIS A 124 8.33 -14.40 -12.02
C HIS A 124 8.54 -15.68 -11.23
N GLU A 125 7.88 -16.74 -11.66
CA GLU A 125 8.14 -18.07 -11.15
C GLU A 125 9.34 -18.68 -11.91
N GLU A 126 10.46 -18.90 -11.20
CA GLU A 126 11.59 -19.67 -11.71
C GLU A 126 11.92 -20.78 -10.72
N ASP A 127 11.91 -22.04 -11.17
CA ASP A 127 12.19 -23.22 -10.34
C ASP A 127 11.28 -23.35 -9.07
N ASN A 128 10.02 -22.93 -9.14
CA ASN A 128 9.05 -22.82 -8.03
C ASN A 128 9.47 -21.82 -6.95
N VAL A 129 10.23 -20.79 -7.33
CA VAL A 129 10.56 -19.65 -6.48
C VAL A 129 10.03 -18.39 -7.16
N ASN A 130 9.13 -17.70 -6.48
CA ASN A 130 8.65 -16.40 -6.92
C ASN A 130 9.72 -15.35 -6.66
N THR A 131 10.20 -14.72 -7.74
CA THR A 131 11.20 -13.66 -7.68
C THR A 131 10.62 -12.39 -8.26
N PHE A 132 10.61 -11.31 -7.48
CA PHE A 132 10.20 -10.01 -7.98
C PHE A 132 11.21 -9.50 -9.01
N ALA A 133 10.73 -9.16 -10.21
CA ALA A 133 11.55 -8.53 -11.24
C ALA A 133 10.84 -7.35 -11.90
N SER A 134 11.64 -6.38 -12.35
CA SER A 134 11.17 -5.15 -12.98
C SER A 134 11.57 -5.08 -14.45
N HIS A 135 10.64 -4.63 -15.29
CA HIS A 135 10.81 -4.33 -16.70
C HIS A 135 10.92 -2.82 -16.90
N SER A 136 11.89 -2.41 -17.71
CA SER A 136 12.04 -0.99 -18.06
C SER A 136 10.95 -0.54 -19.02
N ASN A 137 10.61 0.74 -18.97
CA ASN A 137 9.68 1.33 -19.92
C ASN A 137 10.15 1.25 -21.39
N GLU A 138 11.46 1.26 -21.64
CA GLU A 138 12.06 1.08 -22.99
C GLU A 138 11.62 -0.22 -23.68
N GLU A 139 11.33 -1.26 -22.90
CA GLU A 139 10.83 -2.53 -23.42
C GLU A 139 9.45 -2.44 -24.09
N PHE A 140 8.71 -1.35 -23.82
CA PHE A 140 7.38 -1.07 -24.35
C PHE A 140 7.40 -0.07 -25.52
N ASP A 141 8.58 0.39 -25.96
CA ASP A 141 8.70 1.24 -27.15
C ASP A 141 8.13 0.51 -28.38
N PRO A 142 7.18 1.10 -29.15
CA PRO A 142 6.56 0.50 -30.32
C PRO A 142 7.53 -0.06 -31.38
N GLU A 143 8.74 0.50 -31.48
CA GLU A 143 9.76 0.09 -32.44
C GLU A 143 10.41 -1.27 -32.09
N VAL A 144 10.46 -1.62 -30.80
CA VAL A 144 11.14 -2.83 -30.30
C VAL A 144 10.23 -3.80 -29.53
N SER A 145 9.08 -3.33 -29.06
CA SER A 145 8.18 -4.10 -28.23
C SER A 145 7.47 -5.23 -29.00
N SER A 146 7.30 -6.36 -28.31
CA SER A 146 6.53 -7.50 -28.79
C SER A 146 5.03 -7.18 -28.83
N ASP A 147 4.27 -7.94 -29.59
CA ASP A 147 2.81 -7.78 -29.66
C ASP A 147 2.15 -7.96 -28.27
N GLY A 148 2.69 -8.85 -27.43
CA GLY A 148 2.22 -9.04 -26.06
C GLY A 148 2.41 -7.79 -25.18
N LYS A 149 3.57 -7.12 -25.27
CA LYS A 149 3.81 -5.87 -24.52
C LYS A 149 2.95 -4.72 -25.02
N LYS A 150 2.69 -4.66 -26.34
CA LYS A 150 1.76 -3.69 -26.92
C LYS A 150 0.33 -3.92 -26.42
N ALA A 151 -0.11 -5.18 -26.35
CA ALA A 151 -1.42 -5.53 -25.80
C ALA A 151 -1.53 -5.22 -24.30
N ALA A 152 -0.48 -5.52 -23.52
CA ALA A 152 -0.42 -5.17 -22.10
C ALA A 152 -0.54 -3.65 -21.89
N LEU A 153 0.11 -2.82 -22.72
CA LEU A 153 -0.01 -1.37 -22.64
C LEU A 153 -1.43 -0.87 -22.94
N VAL A 154 -2.14 -1.52 -23.87
CA VAL A 154 -3.56 -1.22 -24.13
C VAL A 154 -4.42 -1.61 -22.94
N SER A 155 -4.19 -2.78 -22.35
CA SER A 155 -4.93 -3.25 -21.18
C SER A 155 -4.69 -2.36 -19.94
N LEU A 156 -3.44 -1.92 -19.71
CA LEU A 156 -3.13 -0.97 -18.65
C LEU A 156 -3.85 0.38 -18.85
N ASN A 157 -3.97 0.86 -20.08
CA ASN A 157 -4.75 2.06 -20.38
C ASN A 157 -6.25 1.89 -20.09
N THR A 158 -6.81 0.70 -20.35
CA THR A 158 -8.18 0.38 -19.98
C THR A 158 -8.34 0.42 -18.46
N HIS A 159 -7.48 -0.30 -17.73
CA HIS A 159 -7.45 -0.30 -16.25
C HIS A 159 -7.41 1.11 -15.68
N LEU A 160 -6.49 1.96 -16.16
CA LEU A 160 -6.34 3.33 -15.67
C LEU A 160 -7.59 4.20 -15.89
N LYS A 161 -8.32 3.98 -16.99
CA LYS A 161 -9.56 4.70 -17.28
C LYS A 161 -10.70 4.21 -16.40
N GLU A 162 -10.82 2.90 -16.23
CA GLU A 162 -11.82 2.29 -15.35
C GLU A 162 -11.61 2.74 -13.89
N GLN A 163 -10.36 2.79 -13.43
CA GLN A 163 -10.03 3.34 -12.12
C GLN A 163 -10.40 4.83 -12.00
N GLU A 164 -10.23 5.63 -13.05
CA GLU A 164 -10.65 7.03 -13.04
C GLU A 164 -12.18 7.19 -13.00
N GLU A 165 -12.92 6.36 -13.73
CA GLU A 165 -14.39 6.34 -13.70
C GLU A 165 -14.91 5.98 -12.29
N VAL A 166 -14.35 4.93 -11.68
CA VAL A 166 -14.65 4.55 -10.28
C VAL A 166 -14.28 5.66 -9.29
N ARG A 167 -13.13 6.32 -9.50
CA ARG A 167 -12.71 7.46 -8.67
C ARG A 167 -13.74 8.58 -8.70
N GLU A 168 -14.27 8.92 -9.87
CA GLU A 168 -15.30 9.94 -10.04
C GLU A 168 -16.60 9.55 -9.33
N GLU A 169 -17.06 8.31 -9.50
CA GLU A 169 -18.27 7.80 -8.85
C GLU A 169 -18.18 7.87 -7.32
N ILE A 170 -17.09 7.36 -6.74
CA ILE A 170 -16.85 7.42 -5.29
C ILE A 170 -16.77 8.88 -4.82
N ALA A 171 -16.11 9.75 -5.58
CA ALA A 171 -16.00 11.17 -5.24
C ALA A 171 -17.37 11.88 -5.23
N GLU A 172 -18.29 11.50 -6.11
CA GLU A 172 -19.67 12.02 -6.13
C GLU A 172 -20.52 11.51 -4.95
N ALA A 173 -20.26 10.29 -4.48
CA ALA A 173 -20.95 9.70 -3.33
C ALA A 173 -20.51 10.29 -1.97
N LEU A 174 -19.36 10.97 -1.91
CA LEU A 174 -18.86 11.58 -0.69
C LEU A 174 -19.74 12.76 -0.22
N PRO A 175 -19.85 12.99 1.10
CA PRO A 175 -20.48 14.19 1.62
C PRO A 175 -19.78 15.44 1.06
N SER A 176 -20.55 16.47 0.69
CA SER A 176 -20.02 17.73 0.13
C SER A 176 -18.97 18.50 0.97
N THR A 177 -18.72 18.07 2.21
CA THR A 177 -17.68 18.61 3.10
C THR A 177 -16.35 17.86 3.02
N GLU A 178 -16.31 16.76 2.29
CA GLU A 178 -15.16 15.89 2.11
C GLU A 178 -14.72 15.90 0.63
N GLU A 179 -13.46 15.57 0.40
CA GLU A 179 -12.89 15.34 -0.93
C GLU A 179 -12.17 14.00 -0.90
N LEU A 180 -12.26 13.23 -1.99
CA LEU A 180 -11.56 11.95 -2.11
C LEU A 180 -10.04 12.18 -2.09
N CYS A 181 -9.34 11.33 -1.35
CA CYS A 181 -7.88 11.24 -1.34
C CYS A 181 -7.42 9.99 -2.09
N ASN A 182 -7.92 8.82 -1.71
CA ASN A 182 -7.62 7.54 -2.36
C ASN A 182 -8.78 6.57 -2.15
N PHE A 183 -8.84 5.49 -2.91
CA PHE A 183 -9.92 4.52 -2.83
C PHE A 183 -9.44 3.09 -3.12
N TYR A 184 -10.28 2.12 -2.79
CA TYR A 184 -10.10 0.71 -3.16
C TYR A 184 -11.48 0.09 -3.35
N VAL A 185 -11.63 -0.74 -4.38
CA VAL A 185 -12.86 -1.49 -4.63
C VAL A 185 -12.53 -2.97 -4.56
N PHE A 186 -13.29 -3.71 -3.76
CA PHE A 186 -13.19 -5.15 -3.74
C PHE A 186 -13.75 -5.72 -5.05
N GLU A 187 -13.18 -6.81 -5.55
CA GLU A 187 -13.76 -7.48 -6.71
C GLU A 187 -15.11 -8.09 -6.32
N HIS A 188 -16.08 -8.07 -7.23
CA HIS A 188 -17.33 -8.79 -7.01
C HIS A 188 -17.01 -10.29 -6.94
N ALA A 189 -17.47 -10.96 -5.88
CA ALA A 189 -17.44 -12.42 -5.84
C ALA A 189 -18.35 -12.95 -6.95
N HIS A 190 -17.77 -13.28 -8.10
CA HIS A 190 -18.46 -14.00 -9.15
C HIS A 190 -18.54 -15.47 -8.73
N GLU A 191 -19.53 -15.82 -7.92
CA GLU A 191 -19.87 -17.22 -7.71
C GLU A 191 -20.32 -17.83 -9.06
N GLU A 192 -19.50 -18.72 -9.61
CA GLU A 192 -19.90 -19.59 -10.71
C GLU A 192 -21.08 -20.47 -10.28
N GLU A 193 -22.27 -20.23 -10.82
CA GLU A 193 -23.44 -21.11 -10.82
C GLU A 193 -23.65 -21.97 -9.54
N SER A 194 -23.59 -21.36 -8.36
CA SER A 194 -24.09 -22.04 -7.15
C SER A 194 -25.62 -22.02 -7.21
N THR A 195 -26.24 -23.20 -7.24
CA THR A 195 -27.72 -23.39 -7.37
C THR A 195 -28.49 -23.07 -6.09
N THR A 196 -27.90 -22.25 -5.22
CA THR A 196 -28.40 -21.86 -3.91
C THR A 196 -28.51 -20.34 -3.89
N GLU A 197 -29.64 -19.83 -3.39
CA GLU A 197 -29.90 -18.40 -3.19
C GLU A 197 -28.96 -17.84 -2.10
N GLU A 198 -27.65 -17.91 -2.29
CA GLU A 198 -26.69 -17.21 -1.45
C GLU A 198 -26.65 -15.75 -1.93
N GLU A 199 -26.86 -14.84 -0.97
CA GLU A 199 -26.99 -13.40 -1.21
C GLU A 199 -25.72 -12.92 -1.91
N HIS A 200 -25.85 -12.28 -3.08
CA HIS A 200 -24.73 -11.61 -3.73
C HIS A 200 -24.18 -10.57 -2.74
N GLU A 201 -23.03 -10.85 -2.11
CA GLU A 201 -22.32 -9.83 -1.34
C GLU A 201 -21.79 -8.79 -2.33
N GLU A 202 -22.41 -7.62 -2.34
CA GLU A 202 -22.04 -6.48 -3.17
C GLU A 202 -20.61 -6.03 -2.79
N ALA A 203 -19.80 -5.71 -3.81
CA ALA A 203 -18.41 -5.31 -3.60
C ALA A 203 -18.31 -4.03 -2.75
N ALA A 204 -17.58 -4.10 -1.65
CA ALA A 204 -17.31 -2.93 -0.83
C ALA A 204 -16.37 -1.95 -1.57
N HIS A 205 -16.69 -0.66 -1.46
CA HIS A 205 -15.91 0.46 -1.97
C HIS A 205 -15.37 1.25 -0.79
N ILE A 206 -14.07 1.19 -0.56
CA ILE A 206 -13.38 1.92 0.50
C ILE A 206 -12.92 3.27 -0.04
N ALA A 207 -13.32 4.36 0.62
CA ALA A 207 -12.93 5.72 0.27
C ALA A 207 -12.21 6.40 1.43
N LEU A 208 -10.96 6.80 1.21
CA LEU A 208 -10.19 7.64 2.13
C LEU A 208 -10.31 9.11 1.70
N THR A 209 -10.76 9.99 2.58
CA THR A 209 -10.91 11.41 2.28
C THR A 209 -9.66 12.21 2.66
N LYS A 210 -9.54 13.43 2.10
CA LYS A 210 -8.46 14.38 2.43
C LYS A 210 -8.41 14.78 3.89
N SER A 211 -9.47 14.53 4.68
CA SER A 211 -9.48 14.79 6.13
C SER A 211 -9.05 13.57 6.97
N GLY A 212 -8.64 12.46 6.33
CA GLY A 212 -8.22 11.24 7.01
C GLY A 212 -9.37 10.35 7.47
N LYS A 213 -10.58 10.55 6.93
CA LYS A 213 -11.74 9.70 7.21
C LYS A 213 -11.88 8.59 6.18
N VAL A 214 -12.32 7.44 6.64
CA VAL A 214 -12.66 6.28 5.82
C VAL A 214 -14.19 6.18 5.76
N TYR A 215 -14.69 6.08 4.54
CA TYR A 215 -16.07 5.76 4.21
C TYR A 215 -16.08 4.42 3.50
N VAL A 216 -17.14 3.65 3.72
CA VAL A 216 -17.39 2.38 3.03
C VAL A 216 -18.71 2.51 2.30
N TYR A 217 -18.75 2.07 1.04
CA TYR A 217 -19.94 2.08 0.22
C TYR A 217 -20.18 0.70 -0.41
N HIS A 218 -21.40 0.42 -0.81
CA HIS A 218 -21.78 -0.71 -1.65
C HIS A 218 -22.71 -0.25 -2.77
N GLU A 219 -22.80 -1.05 -3.83
CA GLU A 219 -23.72 -0.87 -4.95
C GLU A 219 -25.01 -1.66 -4.72
N GLU A 220 -26.11 -1.03 -4.30
CA GLU A 220 -27.37 -1.77 -4.14
C GLU A 220 -27.93 -2.28 -5.49
N GLU A 221 -28.36 -3.55 -5.53
CA GLU A 221 -28.94 -4.18 -6.73
C GLU A 221 -30.04 -3.30 -7.37
N GLY A 222 -29.76 -2.82 -8.58
CA GLY A 222 -30.71 -2.03 -9.37
C GLY A 222 -30.75 -0.53 -9.07
N GLU A 223 -29.85 -0.02 -8.22
CA GLU A 223 -29.58 1.40 -8.05
C GLU A 223 -28.25 1.79 -8.74
N GLU A 224 -28.23 2.95 -9.39
CA GLU A 224 -27.00 3.49 -10.04
C GLU A 224 -26.13 4.29 -9.04
N ALA A 225 -26.42 4.23 -7.73
CA ALA A 225 -25.79 5.11 -6.76
C ALA A 225 -25.25 4.34 -5.56
N LEU A 226 -23.98 4.59 -5.24
CA LEU A 226 -23.31 4.07 -4.06
C LEU A 226 -24.03 4.48 -2.77
N LYS A 227 -24.26 3.51 -1.88
CA LYS A 227 -24.83 3.74 -0.55
C LYS A 227 -23.79 3.52 0.52
N GLN A 228 -23.72 4.47 1.45
CA GLN A 228 -22.78 4.39 2.54
C GLN A 228 -23.17 3.25 3.48
N GLU A 229 -22.22 2.36 3.72
CA GLU A 229 -22.29 1.32 4.74
C GLU A 229 -21.74 1.85 6.07
N GLY A 230 -22.45 1.55 7.16
CA GLY A 230 -22.01 1.90 8.50
C GLY A 230 -21.76 3.39 8.72
N THR A 231 -20.93 3.70 9.72
CA THR A 231 -20.53 5.08 10.05
C THR A 231 -19.08 5.32 9.65
N ALA A 232 -18.82 6.40 8.94
CA ALA A 232 -17.46 6.83 8.63
C ALA A 232 -16.61 7.03 9.90
N PHE A 233 -15.36 6.63 9.86
CA PHE A 233 -14.41 6.72 10.97
C PHE A 233 -13.10 7.38 10.54
N ALA A 234 -12.32 7.89 11.49
CA ALA A 234 -11.05 8.55 11.20
C ALA A 234 -9.87 7.63 11.51
N LEU A 235 -8.85 7.64 10.65
CA LEU A 235 -7.59 6.95 10.93
C LEU A 235 -6.82 7.67 12.04
N GLU A 236 -6.29 6.90 12.99
CA GLU A 236 -5.65 7.49 14.15
C GLU A 236 -4.36 8.22 13.77
N GLY A 237 -4.31 9.53 14.02
CA GLY A 237 -3.13 10.35 13.75
C GLY A 237 -3.03 10.87 12.31
N VAL A 238 -4.07 10.67 11.50
CA VAL A 238 -4.20 11.26 10.17
C VAL A 238 -5.18 12.43 10.26
N SER A 239 -4.75 13.59 9.78
CA SER A 239 -5.58 14.80 9.73
C SER A 239 -5.65 15.41 8.34
N THR A 240 -4.72 15.02 7.47
CA THR A 240 -4.66 15.41 6.08
C THR A 240 -4.22 14.23 5.22
N CYS A 241 -4.79 14.10 4.04
CA CYS A 241 -4.39 13.10 3.07
C CYS A 241 -4.17 13.76 1.71
N GLU A 242 -3.06 13.42 1.07
CA GLU A 242 -2.75 13.77 -0.32
C GLU A 242 -2.72 12.45 -1.12
N GLU A 243 -3.29 12.46 -2.32
CA GLU A 243 -3.47 11.27 -3.16
C GLU A 243 -2.13 10.56 -3.42
N ASP A 244 -1.10 11.33 -3.76
CA ASP A 244 0.29 10.92 -4.00
C ASP A 244 1.10 10.70 -2.71
N ARG A 245 0.43 10.68 -1.56
CA ARG A 245 1.04 10.47 -0.24
C ARG A 245 0.28 9.47 0.61
N SER A 246 -0.56 8.67 -0.03
CA SER A 246 -1.36 7.62 0.59
C SER A 246 -1.63 6.51 -0.42
N SER A 247 -1.96 5.33 0.08
CA SER A 247 -2.30 4.21 -0.80
C SER A 247 -3.16 3.20 -0.04
N ILE A 248 -4.01 2.49 -0.76
CA ILE A 248 -4.88 1.45 -0.25
C ILE A 248 -4.62 0.18 -1.04
N VAL A 249 -4.37 -0.93 -0.35
CA VAL A 249 -4.06 -2.23 -0.97
C VAL A 249 -4.84 -3.34 -0.27
N LYS A 250 -5.23 -4.39 -1.00
CA LYS A 250 -5.94 -5.54 -0.43
C LYS A 250 -5.08 -6.20 0.66
N ALA A 251 -5.67 -6.41 1.84
CA ALA A 251 -5.08 -7.22 2.89
C ALA A 251 -5.66 -8.64 2.86
N SER A 252 -6.99 -8.75 2.75
CA SER A 252 -7.77 -9.99 2.65
C SER A 252 -9.07 -9.69 1.85
N ASP A 253 -10.01 -10.63 1.77
CA ASP A 253 -11.32 -10.39 1.13
C ASP A 253 -12.21 -9.41 1.91
N TYR A 254 -11.88 -9.18 3.18
CA TYR A 254 -12.66 -8.34 4.08
C TYR A 254 -11.85 -7.19 4.66
N GLY A 255 -10.68 -6.90 4.09
CA GLY A 255 -9.76 -5.94 4.66
C GLY A 255 -8.77 -5.33 3.68
N VAL A 256 -8.36 -4.10 3.97
CA VAL A 256 -7.35 -3.35 3.24
C VAL A 256 -6.26 -2.86 4.18
N TYR A 257 -5.05 -2.73 3.65
CA TYR A 257 -4.05 -1.87 4.26
C TYR A 257 -4.16 -0.46 3.70
N ILE A 258 -4.16 0.53 4.58
CA ILE A 258 -4.06 1.94 4.21
C ILE A 258 -2.71 2.47 4.69
N PHE A 259 -1.90 3.01 3.80
CA PHE A 259 -0.69 3.73 4.15
C PHE A 259 -0.95 5.24 4.16
N SER A 260 -0.41 5.93 5.18
CA SER A 260 -0.39 7.40 5.23
C SER A 260 1.03 7.91 5.43
N ALA A 261 1.51 8.71 4.49
CA ALA A 261 2.82 9.36 4.64
C ALA A 261 2.80 10.49 5.68
N GLU A 262 1.64 11.09 6.01
CA GLU A 262 1.54 12.09 7.09
C GLU A 262 1.92 11.48 8.44
N SER A 263 1.33 10.33 8.75
CA SER A 263 1.56 9.63 10.02
C SER A 263 2.69 8.60 9.95
N GLN A 264 3.24 8.34 8.76
CA GLN A 264 4.23 7.29 8.50
C GLN A 264 3.79 5.94 9.07
N THR A 265 2.53 5.58 8.84
CA THR A 265 1.88 4.43 9.46
C THR A 265 1.09 3.64 8.42
N LEU A 266 1.18 2.31 8.50
CA LEU A 266 0.32 1.35 7.81
C LEU A 266 -0.82 0.96 8.76
N TYR A 267 -2.06 1.04 8.29
CA TYR A 267 -3.27 0.71 9.03
C TYR A 267 -3.92 -0.51 8.40
N LEU A 268 -4.37 -1.46 9.22
CA LEU A 268 -5.29 -2.51 8.78
C LEU A 268 -6.71 -2.04 9.08
N VAL A 269 -7.53 -2.00 8.03
CA VAL A 269 -8.95 -1.68 8.07
C VAL A 269 -9.72 -2.87 7.53
N ASP A 270 -10.53 -3.50 8.37
CA ASP A 270 -11.27 -4.72 8.04
C ASP A 270 -12.62 -4.78 8.76
N SER A 271 -13.47 -5.72 8.36
CA SER A 271 -14.82 -5.89 8.90
C SER A 271 -14.94 -7.05 9.91
N HIS A 272 -14.21 -8.16 9.74
CA HIS A 272 -14.30 -9.38 10.59
C HIS A 272 -15.75 -9.83 10.92
N GLY A 273 -16.70 -9.58 10.01
CA GLY A 273 -18.13 -9.89 10.23
C GLY A 273 -18.92 -8.86 11.07
N GLU A 274 -18.31 -7.71 11.36
CA GLU A 274 -18.94 -6.50 11.89
C GLU A 274 -18.75 -5.32 10.89
N ASP A 275 -19.05 -4.09 11.30
CA ASP A 275 -18.79 -2.90 10.48
C ASP A 275 -17.27 -2.70 10.30
N PHE A 276 -16.84 -2.25 9.10
CA PHE A 276 -15.44 -1.86 8.85
C PHE A 276 -14.91 -0.88 9.89
N HIS A 277 -13.72 -1.15 10.42
CA HIS A 277 -13.02 -0.25 11.34
C HIS A 277 -11.50 -0.44 11.30
N GLN A 278 -10.76 0.50 11.90
CA GLN A 278 -9.32 0.35 12.07
C GLN A 278 -9.01 -0.71 13.15
N HIS A 279 -8.48 -1.85 12.72
CA HIS A 279 -8.13 -2.96 13.59
C HIS A 279 -6.72 -2.81 14.17
N SER A 280 -5.73 -2.61 13.29
CA SER A 280 -4.31 -2.60 13.67
C SER A 280 -3.54 -1.48 12.99
N LYS A 281 -2.35 -1.16 13.52
CA LYS A 281 -1.45 -0.19 12.91
C LYS A 281 0.02 -0.43 13.22
N TRP A 282 0.87 -0.10 12.25
CA TRP A 282 2.33 -0.26 12.33
C TRP A 282 3.03 0.98 11.79
N THR A 283 3.84 1.63 12.63
CA THR A 283 4.69 2.75 12.20
C THR A 283 5.80 2.24 11.27
N GLY A 284 6.05 2.93 10.16
CA GLY A 284 7.03 2.58 9.13
C GLY A 284 8.42 2.24 9.69
N SER A 285 8.86 2.94 10.74
CA SER A 285 10.14 2.67 11.42
C SER A 285 10.29 1.25 11.99
N LYS A 286 9.23 0.45 12.04
CA LYS A 286 9.28 -0.95 12.46
C LYS A 286 9.77 -1.89 11.37
N PHE A 287 9.45 -1.62 10.10
CA PHE A 287 9.79 -2.48 8.95
C PHE A 287 10.70 -1.79 7.91
N LEU A 288 10.87 -0.47 8.02
CA LEU A 288 11.70 0.32 7.13
C LEU A 288 12.96 0.88 7.82
N PRO A 289 14.02 1.19 7.07
CA PRO A 289 15.21 1.83 7.61
C PRO A 289 14.90 3.18 8.28
N THR A 290 15.63 3.49 9.36
CA THR A 290 15.35 4.66 10.22
C THR A 290 15.46 6.03 9.52
N ASN A 291 16.18 6.11 8.39
CA ASN A 291 16.37 7.35 7.62
C ASN A 291 15.54 7.39 6.34
N PHE A 292 14.55 6.50 6.21
CA PHE A 292 13.68 6.42 5.06
C PHE A 292 12.26 6.83 5.47
N SER A 293 11.62 7.67 4.68
CA SER A 293 10.28 8.20 4.95
C SER A 293 9.49 8.20 3.64
N PRO A 294 8.87 7.07 3.30
CA PRO A 294 8.21 6.94 2.00
C PRO A 294 7.08 7.94 1.86
N THR A 295 6.92 8.40 0.63
CA THR A 295 5.75 9.15 0.16
C THR A 295 4.76 8.21 -0.51
N GLU A 296 5.25 7.17 -1.18
CA GLU A 296 4.46 6.25 -1.99
C GLU A 296 4.53 4.83 -1.42
N PHE A 297 3.45 4.08 -1.58
CA PHE A 297 3.30 2.71 -1.13
C PHE A 297 2.43 1.91 -2.08
N VAL A 298 2.79 0.65 -2.31
CA VAL A 298 1.92 -0.33 -2.96
C VAL A 298 2.27 -1.71 -2.43
N GLY A 299 1.37 -2.67 -2.61
CA GLY A 299 1.57 -4.06 -2.23
C GLY A 299 1.01 -4.99 -3.29
N ILE A 300 1.71 -6.10 -3.50
CA ILE A 300 1.28 -7.23 -4.33
C ILE A 300 1.56 -8.54 -3.56
N GLY A 301 0.78 -9.58 -3.85
CA GLY A 301 1.05 -10.95 -3.44
C GLY A 301 1.92 -11.67 -4.46
N GLU A 302 2.45 -12.82 -4.08
CA GLU A 302 3.25 -13.68 -4.95
C GLU A 302 2.40 -14.50 -5.95
N SER A 303 1.05 -14.47 -5.82
CA SER A 303 0.03 -15.34 -6.47
C SER A 303 0.25 -16.84 -6.19
N ASP A 304 -0.75 -17.71 -6.02
CA ASP A 304 -2.16 -17.69 -6.42
C ASP A 304 -3.13 -17.45 -5.25
N ASP A 305 -4.28 -16.82 -5.51
CA ASP A 305 -5.49 -17.11 -4.75
C ASP A 305 -5.83 -18.60 -5.00
N GLU A 306 -5.19 -19.51 -4.27
CA GLU A 306 -5.82 -20.80 -4.01
C GLU A 306 -6.97 -20.51 -3.04
N ASP A 307 -8.19 -20.78 -3.50
CA ASP A 307 -9.37 -21.09 -2.72
C ASP A 307 -9.05 -22.18 -1.67
N ASP A 308 -8.23 -21.87 -0.67
CA ASP A 308 -8.03 -22.73 0.49
C ASP A 308 -9.26 -22.54 1.39
N HIS A 309 -10.33 -23.18 0.95
CA HIS A 309 -11.43 -23.64 1.76
C HIS A 309 -10.94 -24.63 2.83
N ASP A 310 -10.06 -24.22 3.73
CA ASP A 310 -9.75 -24.96 4.95
C ASP A 310 -10.58 -24.39 6.10
N HIS A 311 -11.88 -24.70 6.06
CA HIS A 311 -12.67 -24.80 7.27
C HIS A 311 -12.38 -26.14 7.95
N ASP A 312 -11.62 -26.10 9.05
CA ASP A 312 -11.63 -27.14 10.09
C ASP A 312 -12.09 -26.54 11.43
#